data_AF-A0A6P2CWD5-F1
#
_entry.id   AF-A0A6P2CWD5-F1
#
_cell.length_a   1.000
_cell.length_b   1.000
_cell.length_c   1.000
_cell.angle_alpha   90.00
_cell.angle_beta   90.00
_cell.angle_gamma   90.00
#
_symmetry.space_group_name_H-M   'P 1'
#
loop_
_entity.id
_entity.type
_entity.pdbx_description
1 polymer ?
#
loop_
_entity_poly.entity_id
_entity_poly.type
_entity_poly.pdbx_seq_one_letter_code
_entity_poly.pdbx_strand_id
1 'polypeptide(L)'
;MIRLEQVATSDFFLLRAADSAGAVAKLLATERVPRVVIRRDGPDRTSYFVFPTKTVLARCAAAPTADLQTVLDLHAAEPVPLLEADGDAETSPDICLTHRDGVLLGLFDADLPVTSVRSSRNSGLEATGSGAGPSGPVVRHVHADFPDALPQGETASLLVSVRGAASGGAELPIATTAGLIDVVISPMRGFELVGRGEGELLVADADEPLPLQFKLRATELGPGRVKVFCFQKGVPLGAVTVHATVLAPEARAGRRGGASVPLGPAPPAAVDLTFLIEELSVNSKPFLRYTLLSTDPNVGLVTKRFAAPPFQQDPQAYFRGWYAKLDQRIRTTENLEEELGAYGADLFKSLFPDDLRALLWSLRDRIKTVQVVSEESWVPWELVQLSGPGDSGRVVDGPFLCRAFRMTRWVPDVDRRAKLTFRRVAVVAPDGSDLVHAPAERDHVLGLAVPDRRTVTRVPAERYALLAELRRGEYDGWHFVGHAKFEPADVSDSRLELEGKASLCAIDVAGAVANCGAPAPLVFLNGCQTGQAGAGLTGAGGWARRFIDAGAAVFVGTLWSVRDESAAKFAKAFYNGLLGGKRLADAVHDARAEAGTTGLAYTVFADPFAEITPSK
;
A
#
# COMPACT_ATOMS: atom_id res chain seq x y z
N MET A 1 10.63 -11.78 25.75
CA MET A 1 11.25 -13.12 25.65
C MET A 1 10.25 -14.09 25.06
N ILE A 2 10.46 -14.41 23.79
CA ILE A 2 9.78 -15.51 23.11
C ILE A 2 10.77 -16.66 23.14
N ARG A 3 10.40 -17.79 23.74
CA ARG A 3 11.34 -18.91 23.81
C ARG A 3 11.44 -19.57 22.45
N LEU A 4 12.63 -19.98 22.04
CA LEU A 4 12.87 -20.70 20.79
C LEU A 4 11.95 -21.93 20.64
N GLU A 5 11.64 -22.64 21.72
CA GLU A 5 10.71 -23.79 21.70
C GLU A 5 9.27 -23.44 21.26
N GLN A 6 8.86 -22.18 21.38
CA GLN A 6 7.52 -21.73 21.03
C GLN A 6 7.38 -21.39 19.54
N VAL A 7 8.50 -21.19 18.85
CA VAL A 7 8.56 -20.70 17.45
C VAL A 7 9.39 -21.59 16.53
N ALA A 8 10.10 -22.58 17.06
CA ALA A 8 10.79 -23.57 16.26
C ALA A 8 9.82 -24.63 15.72
N THR A 9 9.94 -24.96 14.43
CA THR A 9 9.18 -26.04 13.81
C THR A 9 9.89 -27.38 13.98
N SER A 10 9.11 -28.46 14.02
CA SER A 10 9.64 -29.83 13.91
C SER A 10 9.50 -30.42 12.50
N ASP A 11 8.99 -29.63 11.55
CA ASP A 11 8.69 -30.03 10.19
C ASP A 11 9.91 -29.89 9.26
N PHE A 12 10.91 -30.73 9.52
CA PHE A 12 12.11 -30.84 8.71
C PHE A 12 12.63 -32.28 8.73
N PHE A 13 13.39 -32.67 7.70
CA PHE A 13 14.14 -33.91 7.76
C PHE A 13 15.48 -33.71 8.44
N LEU A 14 15.82 -34.57 9.40
CA LEU A 14 17.18 -34.70 9.92
C LEU A 14 17.87 -35.88 9.23
N LEU A 15 18.89 -35.59 8.43
CA LEU A 15 19.68 -36.59 7.68
C LEU A 15 21.15 -36.52 8.10
N ARG A 16 21.91 -37.57 7.84
CA ARG A 16 23.35 -37.61 8.13
C ARG A 16 24.15 -37.28 6.88
N ALA A 17 25.28 -36.61 7.05
CA ALA A 17 26.19 -36.25 5.96
C ALA A 17 26.65 -37.48 5.13
N ALA A 18 26.72 -38.66 5.75
CA ALA A 18 27.11 -39.92 5.11
C ALA A 18 25.95 -40.67 4.42
N ASP A 19 24.71 -40.16 4.49
CA ASP A 19 23.58 -40.83 3.85
C ASP A 19 23.69 -40.74 2.31
N SER A 20 23.21 -41.79 1.61
CA SER A 20 23.28 -41.89 0.16
C SER A 20 22.34 -40.91 -0.53
N ALA A 21 22.86 -40.11 -1.47
CA ALA A 21 22.10 -39.13 -2.23
C ALA A 21 20.91 -39.77 -2.99
N GLY A 22 21.08 -40.95 -3.58
CA GLY A 22 20.00 -41.65 -4.28
C GLY A 22 18.85 -42.10 -3.37
N ALA A 23 19.14 -42.49 -2.12
CA ALA A 23 18.12 -42.84 -1.14
C ALA A 23 17.38 -41.59 -0.63
N VAL A 24 18.12 -40.50 -0.39
CA VAL A 24 17.58 -39.21 0.05
C VAL A 24 16.70 -38.59 -1.04
N ALA A 25 17.09 -38.66 -2.31
CA ALA A 25 16.28 -38.16 -3.41
C ALA A 25 14.92 -38.87 -3.50
N LYS A 26 14.88 -40.19 -3.27
CA LYS A 26 13.61 -40.95 -3.23
C LYS A 26 12.74 -40.54 -2.05
N LEU A 27 13.34 -40.36 -0.87
CA LEU A 27 12.64 -39.92 0.35
C LEU A 27 12.02 -38.52 0.17
N LEU A 28 12.80 -37.56 -0.36
CA LEU A 28 12.36 -36.19 -0.55
C LEU A 28 11.38 -36.01 -1.73
N ALA A 29 11.31 -36.97 -2.66
CA ALA A 29 10.37 -36.93 -3.77
C ALA A 29 8.91 -37.21 -3.33
N THR A 30 8.72 -37.91 -2.20
CA THR A 30 7.40 -38.29 -1.69
C THR A 30 6.88 -37.38 -0.58
N GLU A 31 7.71 -36.48 -0.06
CA GLU A 31 7.45 -35.73 1.17
C GLU A 31 7.59 -34.22 0.95
N ARG A 32 6.76 -33.42 1.64
CA ARG A 32 6.70 -31.96 1.44
C ARG A 32 7.15 -31.20 2.69
N VAL A 33 8.44 -31.29 3.02
CA VAL A 33 9.04 -30.40 4.02
C VAL A 33 9.78 -29.24 3.35
N PRO A 34 9.79 -28.03 3.94
CA PRO A 34 10.43 -26.87 3.31
C PRO A 34 11.96 -26.85 3.50
N ARG A 35 12.47 -27.42 4.60
CA ARG A 35 13.90 -27.47 4.94
C ARG A 35 14.36 -28.88 5.25
N VAL A 36 15.64 -29.12 4.98
CA VAL A 36 16.37 -30.34 5.35
C VAL A 36 17.56 -29.94 6.21
N VAL A 37 17.69 -30.59 7.35
CA VAL A 37 18.78 -30.45 8.30
C VAL A 37 19.77 -31.60 8.11
N ILE A 38 21.03 -31.28 7.85
CA ILE A 38 22.10 -32.26 7.68
C ILE A 38 23.00 -32.23 8.91
N ARG A 39 23.08 -33.37 9.60
CA ARG A 39 23.99 -33.61 10.72
C ARG A 39 25.30 -34.19 10.21
N ARG A 40 26.42 -33.57 10.58
CA ARG A 40 27.77 -34.10 10.38
C ARG A 40 28.42 -34.32 11.74
N ASP A 41 28.72 -35.57 12.05
CA ASP A 41 29.48 -35.93 13.24
C ASP A 41 30.97 -35.73 12.96
N GLY A 42 31.61 -34.81 13.69
CA GLY A 42 33.06 -34.61 13.69
C GLY A 42 33.71 -35.17 14.96
N PRO A 43 35.05 -35.30 14.99
CA PRO A 43 35.77 -35.87 16.14
C PRO A 43 35.57 -35.08 17.44
N ASP A 44 35.41 -33.76 17.37
CA ASP A 44 35.29 -32.89 18.56
C ASP A 44 33.89 -32.28 18.76
N ARG A 45 33.08 -32.19 17.70
CA ARG A 45 31.72 -31.62 17.76
C ARG A 45 30.83 -32.11 16.62
N THR A 46 29.54 -32.22 16.91
CA THR A 46 28.51 -32.39 15.88
C THR A 46 28.18 -31.03 15.27
N SER A 47 28.11 -30.95 13.95
CA SER A 47 27.70 -29.74 13.22
C SER A 47 26.41 -29.99 12.46
N TYR A 48 25.59 -28.95 12.32
CA TYR A 48 24.33 -29.02 11.59
C TYR A 48 24.31 -27.99 10.47
N PHE A 49 23.68 -28.34 9.36
CA PHE A 49 23.53 -27.47 8.18
C PHE A 49 22.07 -27.49 7.74
N VAL A 50 21.56 -26.36 7.25
CA VAL A 50 20.15 -26.24 6.84
C VAL A 50 20.08 -25.83 5.37
N PHE A 51 19.34 -26.59 4.57
CA PHE A 51 19.17 -26.33 3.14
C PHE A 51 17.68 -26.36 2.74
N PRO A 52 17.27 -25.59 1.71
CA PRO A 52 15.97 -25.78 1.07
C PRO A 52 15.85 -27.18 0.46
N THR A 53 14.70 -27.85 0.64
CA THR A 53 14.47 -29.22 0.14
C THR A 53 14.67 -29.35 -1.37
N LYS A 54 14.24 -28.36 -2.15
CA LYS A 54 14.42 -28.33 -3.61
C LYS A 54 15.90 -28.37 -4.01
N THR A 55 16.76 -27.66 -3.28
CA THR A 55 18.20 -27.61 -3.53
C THR A 55 18.84 -28.98 -3.27
N VAL A 56 18.48 -29.62 -2.16
CA VAL A 56 18.98 -30.96 -1.81
C VAL A 56 18.52 -31.97 -2.85
N LEU A 57 17.24 -31.96 -3.23
CA LEU A 57 16.68 -32.87 -4.24
C LEU A 57 17.40 -32.74 -5.59
N ALA A 58 17.59 -31.50 -6.08
CA ALA A 58 18.25 -31.25 -7.35
C ALA A 58 19.71 -31.74 -7.36
N ARG A 59 20.46 -31.47 -6.29
CA ARG A 59 21.86 -31.90 -6.19
C ARG A 59 21.99 -33.42 -6.03
N CYS A 60 21.10 -34.05 -5.26
CA CYS A 60 21.09 -35.51 -5.10
C CYS A 60 20.74 -36.24 -6.40
N ALA A 61 19.84 -35.68 -7.22
CA ALA A 61 19.50 -36.24 -8.52
C ALA A 61 20.67 -36.20 -9.52
N ALA A 62 21.55 -35.21 -9.43
CA ALA A 62 22.70 -35.04 -10.30
C ALA A 62 23.84 -36.04 -10.01
N ALA A 63 23.97 -36.52 -8.77
CA ALA A 63 25.03 -37.44 -8.34
C ALA A 63 24.50 -38.50 -7.36
N PRO A 64 23.64 -39.44 -7.81
CA PRO A 64 22.89 -40.33 -6.93
C PRO A 64 23.75 -41.38 -6.20
N THR A 65 24.98 -41.61 -6.66
CA THR A 65 25.92 -42.57 -6.07
C THR A 65 26.82 -41.96 -4.99
N ALA A 66 26.81 -40.64 -4.82
CA ALA A 66 27.61 -39.93 -3.81
C ALA A 66 26.85 -39.80 -2.47
N ASP A 67 27.57 -39.38 -1.43
CA ASP A 67 27.00 -39.02 -0.13
C ASP A 67 26.60 -37.54 -0.07
N LEU A 68 25.81 -37.17 0.94
CA LEU A 68 25.37 -35.78 1.12
C LEU A 68 26.53 -34.82 1.40
N GLN A 69 27.60 -35.28 2.04
CA GLN A 69 28.79 -34.47 2.29
C GLN A 69 29.41 -33.95 1.00
N THR A 70 29.56 -34.83 0.02
CA THR A 70 30.14 -34.51 -1.30
C THR A 70 29.16 -33.70 -2.14
N VAL A 71 27.88 -34.10 -2.17
CA VAL A 71 26.86 -33.47 -3.04
C VAL A 71 26.50 -32.06 -2.59
N LEU A 72 26.52 -31.80 -1.28
CA LEU A 72 26.20 -30.48 -0.72
C LEU A 72 27.44 -29.61 -0.44
N ASP A 73 28.64 -30.14 -0.68
CA ASP A 73 29.91 -29.48 -0.37
C ASP A 73 29.97 -28.91 1.06
N LEU A 74 29.72 -29.79 2.05
CA LEU A 74 29.64 -29.37 3.46
C LEU A 74 30.97 -28.89 4.03
N HIS A 75 32.07 -28.99 3.28
CA HIS A 75 33.37 -28.41 3.65
C HIS A 75 33.39 -26.90 3.43
N ALA A 76 32.66 -26.39 2.45
CA ALA A 76 32.54 -24.97 2.15
C ALA A 76 31.31 -24.30 2.81
N ALA A 77 30.37 -25.09 3.35
CA ALA A 77 29.17 -24.57 4.00
C ALA A 77 29.42 -24.18 5.47
N GLU A 78 28.76 -23.11 5.94
CA GLU A 78 28.77 -22.72 7.35
C GLU A 78 27.71 -23.49 8.16
N PRO A 79 28.05 -24.02 9.34
CA PRO A 79 27.09 -24.71 10.20
C PRO A 79 26.16 -23.72 10.91
N VAL A 80 24.91 -24.11 11.09
CA VAL A 80 23.93 -23.32 11.85
C VAL A 80 24.15 -23.46 13.36
N PRO A 81 23.92 -22.40 14.14
CA PRO A 81 24.05 -22.45 15.59
C PRO A 81 22.99 -23.34 16.23
N LEU A 82 23.36 -24.00 17.32
CA LEU A 82 22.52 -24.86 18.14
C LEU A 82 22.34 -24.19 19.50
N LEU A 83 21.10 -23.81 19.85
CA LEU A 83 20.75 -22.96 20.99
C LEU A 83 19.76 -23.65 21.96
N GLU A 84 19.79 -23.29 23.24
CA GLU A 84 18.88 -23.82 24.25
C GLU A 84 17.41 -23.43 23.99
N ALA A 85 16.49 -24.31 24.36
CA ALA A 85 15.06 -24.21 24.12
C ALA A 85 14.38 -22.98 24.75
N ASP A 86 14.89 -22.57 25.91
CA ASP A 86 14.46 -21.37 26.63
C ASP A 86 15.20 -20.10 26.18
N GLY A 87 16.13 -20.23 25.22
CA GLY A 87 16.80 -19.12 24.59
C GLY A 87 15.82 -18.15 23.93
N ASP A 88 16.18 -16.87 23.91
CA ASP A 88 15.33 -15.83 23.38
C ASP A 88 15.40 -15.80 21.85
N ALA A 89 14.30 -16.16 21.18
CA ALA A 89 14.16 -16.04 19.74
C ALA A 89 14.31 -14.58 19.26
N GLU A 90 14.15 -13.60 20.18
CA GLU A 90 14.33 -12.19 19.86
C GLU A 90 15.79 -11.80 19.58
N THR A 91 16.77 -12.50 20.16
CA THR A 91 18.21 -12.22 20.01
C THR A 91 18.97 -13.32 19.27
N SER A 92 18.28 -14.39 18.89
CA SER A 92 18.85 -15.53 18.18
C SER A 92 19.06 -15.24 16.68
N PRO A 93 20.02 -15.93 16.03
CA PRO A 93 20.22 -15.86 14.57
C PRO A 93 18.98 -16.30 13.78
N ASP A 94 18.81 -15.74 12.57
CA ASP A 94 17.63 -15.96 11.71
C ASP A 94 17.38 -17.43 11.36
N ILE A 95 18.44 -18.25 11.34
CA ILE A 95 18.34 -19.70 11.22
C ILE A 95 19.17 -20.32 12.35
N CYS A 96 18.51 -21.04 13.25
CA CYS A 96 19.19 -21.82 14.28
C CYS A 96 18.40 -23.08 14.63
N LEU A 97 19.11 -24.06 15.18
CA LEU A 97 18.49 -25.24 15.75
C LEU A 97 18.31 -25.06 17.24
N THR A 98 17.20 -25.55 17.77
CA THR A 98 16.93 -25.50 19.21
C THR A 98 16.99 -26.89 19.82
N HIS A 99 17.56 -26.99 21.02
CA HIS A 99 17.65 -28.23 21.78
C HIS A 99 17.31 -28.03 23.26
N ARG A 100 17.04 -29.13 23.94
CA ARG A 100 16.97 -29.20 25.41
C ARG A 100 17.73 -30.42 25.86
N ASP A 101 18.66 -30.24 26.80
CA ASP A 101 19.48 -31.33 27.36
C ASP A 101 20.19 -32.16 26.27
N GLY A 102 20.70 -31.49 25.23
CA GLY A 102 21.36 -32.12 24.08
C GLY A 102 20.42 -32.82 23.07
N VAL A 103 19.10 -32.82 23.30
CA VAL A 103 18.10 -33.36 22.37
C VAL A 103 17.61 -32.26 21.45
N LEU A 104 17.80 -32.44 20.14
CA LEU A 104 17.28 -31.52 19.12
C LEU A 104 15.74 -31.48 19.16
N LEU A 105 15.18 -30.29 19.38
CA LEU A 105 13.75 -30.06 19.49
C LEU A 105 13.13 -29.50 18.21
N GLY A 106 13.84 -28.63 17.51
CA GLY A 106 13.25 -27.89 16.41
C GLY A 106 14.25 -27.09 15.58
N LEU A 107 13.78 -26.62 14.44
CA LEU A 107 14.43 -25.62 13.59
C LEU A 107 13.69 -24.30 13.75
N PHE A 108 14.40 -23.28 14.23
CA PHE A 108 13.98 -21.90 14.09
C PHE A 108 14.52 -21.37 12.77
N ASP A 109 13.62 -20.92 11.92
CA ASP A 109 13.93 -20.31 10.64
C ASP A 109 12.96 -19.16 10.45
N ALA A 110 13.47 -17.93 10.48
CA ALA A 110 12.66 -16.75 10.31
C ALA A 110 11.86 -16.82 8.99
N ASP A 111 12.40 -17.46 7.95
CA ASP A 111 11.77 -17.58 6.63
C ASP A 111 10.68 -18.62 6.51
N LEU A 112 10.48 -19.46 7.53
CA LEU A 112 9.41 -20.45 7.52
C LEU A 112 8.21 -19.98 8.35
N PRO A 113 6.98 -20.15 7.83
CA PRO A 113 5.80 -20.06 8.67
C PRO A 113 5.88 -21.18 9.71
N VAL A 114 5.75 -20.84 10.98
CA VAL A 114 5.86 -21.83 12.05
C VAL A 114 4.68 -22.81 11.89
N THR A 115 4.97 -24.10 11.79
CA THR A 115 3.98 -25.18 11.69
C THR A 115 4.03 -26.00 12.97
N SER A 116 3.00 -25.83 13.83
CA SER A 116 2.63 -26.65 15.01
C SER A 116 3.75 -27.12 15.97
N VAL A 117 3.71 -26.62 17.21
CA VAL A 117 4.34 -27.28 18.37
C VAL A 117 3.52 -28.51 18.76
N ARG A 118 4.21 -29.62 19.07
CA ARG A 118 3.68 -30.92 19.52
C ARG A 118 2.43 -30.81 20.40
N SER A 119 1.37 -31.53 20.00
CA SER A 119 0.27 -31.91 20.88
C SER A 119 0.84 -32.60 22.13
N SER A 120 0.64 -32.01 23.30
CA SER A 120 0.71 -32.79 24.53
C SER A 120 -0.55 -33.65 24.62
N ARG A 121 -0.36 -34.96 24.60
CA ARG A 121 -1.38 -35.91 25.05
C ARG A 121 -1.73 -35.56 26.50
N ASN A 122 -3.00 -35.27 26.77
CA ASN A 122 -3.60 -35.71 28.02
C ASN A 122 -4.96 -36.33 27.71
N SER A 123 -5.07 -37.60 28.09
CA SER A 123 -6.25 -38.44 28.07
C SER A 123 -7.29 -37.95 29.08
N GLY A 124 -8.55 -37.79 28.65
CA GLY A 124 -9.72 -37.67 29.51
C GLY A 124 -10.99 -37.32 28.70
N LEU A 125 -12.03 -38.15 28.83
CA LEU A 125 -13.39 -38.03 28.27
C LEU A 125 -13.96 -36.60 28.41
N GLU A 126 -14.84 -36.06 27.55
CA GLU A 126 -16.20 -36.54 27.23
C GLU A 126 -16.71 -36.01 25.88
N ALA A 127 -17.65 -36.75 25.29
CA ALA A 127 -18.38 -36.42 24.08
C ALA A 127 -19.56 -35.46 24.37
N THR A 128 -19.84 -34.53 23.45
CA THR A 128 -21.18 -34.25 22.90
C THR A 128 -21.07 -33.28 21.72
N GLY A 129 -21.82 -33.56 20.65
CA GLY A 129 -21.68 -32.91 19.35
C GLY A 129 -22.46 -31.61 19.15
N SER A 130 -22.24 -30.99 17.99
CA SER A 130 -23.29 -30.42 17.13
C SER A 130 -22.67 -30.00 15.80
N GLY A 131 -23.43 -30.13 14.71
CA GLY A 131 -22.94 -30.10 13.34
C GLY A 131 -22.38 -28.75 12.88
N ALA A 132 -21.31 -28.82 12.09
CA ALA A 132 -20.80 -27.69 11.31
C ALA A 132 -21.66 -27.49 10.05
N GLY A 133 -22.53 -26.49 10.07
CA GLY A 133 -22.99 -25.84 8.84
C GLY A 133 -21.85 -25.04 8.20
N PRO A 134 -21.95 -24.67 6.91
CA PRO A 134 -20.90 -23.90 6.24
C PRO A 134 -20.69 -22.55 6.94
N SER A 135 -19.49 -22.33 7.46
CA SER A 135 -19.11 -21.11 8.18
C SER A 135 -19.19 -19.90 7.25
N GLY A 136 -19.96 -18.89 7.65
CA GLY A 136 -20.04 -17.61 6.95
C GLY A 136 -18.71 -16.83 6.99
N PRO A 137 -18.64 -15.69 6.28
CA PRO A 137 -17.44 -14.86 6.23
C PRO A 137 -16.98 -14.39 7.61
N VAL A 138 -15.72 -14.67 7.96
CA VAL A 138 -15.08 -14.23 9.21
C VAL A 138 -14.38 -12.89 8.98
N VAL A 139 -14.68 -11.90 9.83
CA VAL A 139 -13.90 -10.65 9.87
C VAL A 139 -12.55 -10.98 10.47
N ARG A 140 -11.47 -10.61 9.77
CA ARG A 140 -10.12 -10.81 10.27
C ARG A 140 -9.46 -9.47 10.53
N HIS A 141 -8.65 -9.42 11.57
CA HIS A 141 -7.88 -8.26 11.95
C HIS A 141 -6.40 -8.56 11.78
N VAL A 142 -5.62 -7.58 11.33
CA VAL A 142 -4.18 -7.60 11.55
C VAL A 142 -3.90 -7.14 12.98
N HIS A 143 -3.03 -7.84 13.67
CA HIS A 143 -2.57 -7.49 15.00
C HIS A 143 -1.05 -7.40 15.01
N ALA A 144 -0.53 -6.22 15.37
CA ALA A 144 0.88 -5.92 15.46
C ALA A 144 1.26 -5.69 16.94
N ASP A 145 2.16 -6.52 17.46
CA ASP A 145 2.63 -6.50 18.84
C ASP A 145 4.09 -6.06 18.93
N PHE A 146 4.35 -5.02 19.72
CA PHE A 146 5.67 -4.43 19.89
C PHE A 146 5.80 -3.78 21.27
N PRO A 147 7.02 -3.62 21.83
CA PRO A 147 7.22 -2.81 23.03
C PRO A 147 6.74 -1.37 22.84
N ASP A 148 6.00 -0.82 23.81
CA ASP A 148 5.54 0.58 23.83
C ASP A 148 6.68 1.58 24.07
N ALA A 149 7.83 1.10 24.52
CA ALA A 149 9.07 1.85 24.59
C ALA A 149 10.31 0.94 24.43
N LEU A 150 11.36 1.46 23.80
CA LEU A 150 12.61 0.74 23.56
C LEU A 150 13.82 1.68 23.72
N PRO A 151 14.88 1.32 24.47
CA PRO A 151 16.09 2.13 24.57
C PRO A 151 16.81 2.27 23.22
N GLN A 152 17.38 3.44 22.95
CA GLN A 152 18.12 3.71 21.72
C GLN A 152 19.29 2.71 21.55
N GLY A 153 19.44 2.16 20.36
CA GLY A 153 20.46 1.17 19.99
C GLY A 153 20.01 -0.29 20.18
N GLU A 154 19.00 -0.54 21.02
CA GLU A 154 18.45 -1.88 21.21
C GLU A 154 17.58 -2.32 20.03
N THR A 155 17.51 -3.64 19.84
CA THR A 155 16.68 -4.29 18.82
C THR A 155 15.59 -5.10 19.51
N ALA A 156 14.35 -4.92 19.08
CA ALA A 156 13.21 -5.72 19.54
C ALA A 156 12.44 -6.31 18.34
N SER A 157 11.63 -7.34 18.61
CA SER A 157 10.84 -7.96 17.56
C SER A 157 9.43 -7.37 17.49
N LEU A 158 9.01 -6.98 16.31
CA LEU A 158 7.61 -6.75 15.95
C LEU A 158 6.99 -8.07 15.51
N LEU A 159 5.90 -8.47 16.17
CA LEU A 159 5.14 -9.66 15.81
C LEU A 159 3.86 -9.25 15.09
N VAL A 160 3.64 -9.80 13.90
CA VAL A 160 2.44 -9.52 13.11
C VAL A 160 1.65 -10.81 12.93
N SER A 161 0.39 -10.80 13.36
CA SER A 161 -0.54 -11.92 13.20
C SER A 161 -1.83 -11.45 12.55
N VAL A 162 -2.56 -12.37 11.92
CA VAL A 162 -3.92 -12.14 11.44
C VAL A 162 -4.85 -13.02 12.27
N ARG A 163 -5.84 -12.42 12.93
CA ARG A 163 -6.73 -13.11 13.87
C ARG A 163 -8.19 -12.98 13.45
N GLY A 164 -9.01 -13.97 13.77
CA GLY A 164 -10.47 -13.84 13.64
C GLY A 164 -11.02 -12.87 14.69
N ALA A 165 -12.02 -12.07 14.34
CA ALA A 165 -12.71 -11.26 15.35
C ALA A 165 -13.38 -12.18 16.38
N ALA A 166 -13.11 -11.95 17.67
CA ALA A 166 -13.89 -12.57 18.74
C ALA A 166 -15.34 -12.08 18.58
N SER A 167 -16.29 -13.01 18.39
CA SER A 167 -17.70 -12.72 18.23
C SER A 167 -18.25 -11.91 19.42
N GLY A 168 -18.37 -10.59 19.27
CA GLY A 168 -18.83 -9.70 20.34
C GLY A 168 -18.97 -8.20 20.02
N GLY A 169 -18.51 -7.72 18.87
CA GLY A 169 -18.65 -6.31 18.47
C GLY A 169 -19.70 -6.10 17.38
N ALA A 170 -20.47 -5.01 17.47
CA ALA A 170 -21.45 -4.57 16.46
C ALA A 170 -20.77 -3.99 15.19
N GLU A 171 -19.76 -4.67 14.66
CA GLU A 171 -19.07 -4.30 13.43
C GLU A 171 -19.65 -5.11 12.25
N LEU A 172 -20.04 -4.42 11.18
CA LEU A 172 -20.54 -5.06 9.97
C LEU A 172 -19.44 -5.94 9.37
N PRO A 173 -19.70 -7.23 9.12
CA PRO A 173 -18.64 -8.13 8.73
C PRO A 173 -18.18 -7.86 7.30
N ILE A 174 -16.90 -7.52 7.16
CA ILE A 174 -16.23 -7.47 5.86
C ILE A 174 -15.26 -8.65 5.79
N ALA A 175 -15.59 -9.59 4.91
CA ALA A 175 -14.87 -10.87 4.77
C ALA A 175 -13.49 -10.65 4.13
N THR A 176 -12.42 -11.03 4.82
CA THR A 176 -11.21 -11.45 4.09
C THR A 176 -11.41 -12.89 3.65
N THR A 177 -10.98 -13.24 2.43
CA THR A 177 -11.00 -14.63 1.96
C THR A 177 -9.76 -15.37 2.44
N ALA A 178 -9.87 -16.68 2.69
CA ALA A 178 -8.70 -17.52 2.94
C ALA A 178 -7.68 -17.38 1.80
N GLY A 179 -6.39 -17.36 2.13
CA GLY A 179 -5.33 -17.16 1.15
C GLY A 179 -4.05 -16.57 1.76
N LEU A 180 -3.05 -16.35 0.91
CA LEU A 180 -1.80 -15.68 1.29
C LEU A 180 -2.05 -14.18 1.46
N ILE A 181 -1.49 -13.62 2.54
CA ILE A 181 -1.44 -12.19 2.82
C ILE A 181 0.04 -11.77 2.88
N ASP A 182 0.42 -10.86 2.01
CA ASP A 182 1.75 -10.25 2.01
C ASP A 182 1.79 -9.17 3.10
N VAL A 183 2.73 -9.29 4.03
CA VAL A 183 2.96 -8.32 5.10
C VAL A 183 4.21 -7.53 4.77
N VAL A 184 4.12 -6.20 4.78
CA VAL A 184 5.25 -5.30 4.54
C VAL A 184 5.40 -4.35 5.73
N ILE A 185 6.59 -4.33 6.32
CA ILE A 185 6.97 -3.48 7.45
C ILE A 185 7.67 -2.24 6.96
N SER A 186 7.18 -1.11 7.47
CA SER A 186 7.72 0.20 7.21
C SER A 186 8.04 0.96 8.51
N PRO A 187 9.32 1.05 8.88
CA PRO A 187 9.74 1.93 9.96
C PRO A 187 9.61 3.39 9.50
N MET A 188 8.71 4.15 10.11
CA MET A 188 8.43 5.54 9.70
C MET A 188 9.32 6.53 10.45
N ARG A 189 9.45 6.37 11.77
CA ARG A 189 10.29 7.24 12.63
C ARG A 189 10.82 6.47 13.83
N GLY A 190 12.04 6.79 14.26
CA GLY A 190 12.63 6.28 15.50
C GLY A 190 13.14 4.84 15.44
N PHE A 191 12.82 4.12 14.36
CA PHE A 191 13.21 2.72 14.20
C PHE A 191 13.83 2.48 12.82
N GLU A 192 14.78 1.56 12.76
CA GLU A 192 15.28 0.96 11.53
C GLU A 192 14.93 -0.53 11.52
N LEU A 193 14.74 -1.07 10.32
CA LEU A 193 14.52 -2.50 10.14
C LEU A 193 15.88 -3.22 10.12
N VAL A 194 15.99 -4.30 10.88
CA VAL A 194 17.17 -5.19 10.87
C VAL A 194 16.78 -6.48 10.15
N GLY A 195 17.42 -6.77 9.03
CA GLY A 195 17.09 -7.93 8.20
C GLY A 195 15.89 -7.68 7.28
N ARG A 196 15.04 -8.70 7.11
CA ARG A 196 13.88 -8.63 6.20
C ARG A 196 12.75 -7.79 6.78
N GLY A 197 11.97 -7.18 5.90
CA GLY A 197 10.84 -6.32 6.25
C GLY A 197 9.54 -6.78 5.61
N GLU A 198 9.51 -8.01 5.15
CA GLU A 198 8.39 -8.60 4.44
C GLU A 198 8.27 -10.09 4.74
N GLY A 199 7.06 -10.61 4.63
CA GLY A 199 6.76 -12.02 4.79
C GLY A 199 5.32 -12.31 4.40
N GLU A 200 5.00 -13.59 4.28
CA GLU A 200 3.66 -14.04 3.86
C GLU A 200 2.98 -14.80 5.00
N LEU A 201 1.70 -14.47 5.25
CA LEU A 201 0.83 -15.20 6.18
C LEU A 201 -0.19 -16.01 5.39
N LEU A 202 -0.17 -17.33 5.54
CA LEU A 202 -1.21 -18.21 5.01
C LEU A 202 -2.41 -18.21 5.97
N VAL A 203 -3.50 -17.58 5.56
CA VAL A 203 -4.72 -17.51 6.36
C VAL A 203 -5.68 -18.62 5.93
N ALA A 204 -5.90 -19.62 6.78
CA ALA A 204 -6.90 -20.66 6.61
C ALA A 204 -8.22 -20.29 7.31
N ASP A 205 -9.31 -21.02 7.04
CA ASP A 205 -10.64 -20.74 7.60
C ASP A 205 -10.81 -21.15 9.08
N ALA A 206 -9.94 -22.01 9.61
CA ALA A 206 -10.06 -22.57 10.96
C ALA A 206 -8.91 -22.23 11.93
N ASP A 207 -7.72 -21.89 11.42
CA ASP A 207 -6.51 -21.70 12.24
C ASP A 207 -6.02 -20.25 12.20
N GLU A 208 -5.68 -19.69 13.37
CA GLU A 208 -4.93 -18.44 13.46
C GLU A 208 -3.47 -18.72 13.03
N PRO A 209 -2.97 -18.11 11.94
CA PRO A 209 -1.59 -18.31 11.53
C PRO A 209 -0.63 -17.78 12.59
N LEU A 210 0.48 -18.48 12.78
CA LEU A 210 1.53 -18.04 13.69
C LEU A 210 2.12 -16.69 13.23
N PRO A 211 2.52 -15.83 14.18
CA PRO A 211 2.93 -14.47 13.85
C PRO A 211 4.23 -14.45 13.04
N LEU A 212 4.30 -13.56 12.05
CA LEU A 212 5.56 -13.17 11.44
C LEU A 212 6.36 -12.32 12.41
N GLN A 213 7.67 -12.55 12.45
CA GLN A 213 8.61 -11.79 13.25
C GLN A 213 9.46 -10.89 12.36
N PHE A 214 9.58 -9.62 12.76
CA PHE A 214 10.43 -8.61 12.14
C PHE A 214 11.27 -7.92 13.20
N LYS A 215 12.54 -7.64 12.93
CA LYS A 215 13.43 -6.99 13.90
C LYS A 215 13.50 -5.50 13.63
N LEU A 216 13.38 -4.70 14.68
CA LEU A 216 13.46 -3.25 14.62
C LEU A 216 14.47 -2.77 15.65
N ARG A 217 15.46 -1.97 15.21
CA ARG A 217 16.40 -1.29 16.10
C ARG A 217 15.93 0.14 16.35
N ALA A 218 15.95 0.58 17.60
CA ALA A 218 15.67 1.96 17.97
C ALA A 218 16.84 2.89 17.62
N THR A 219 16.57 4.02 16.96
CA THR A 219 17.61 4.89 16.36
C THR A 219 17.53 6.35 16.80
N GLU A 220 16.34 6.96 16.87
CA GLU A 220 16.15 8.38 17.19
C GLU A 220 15.27 8.54 18.44
N LEU A 221 15.74 9.28 19.45
CA LEU A 221 15.02 9.51 20.70
C LEU A 221 13.64 10.16 20.46
N GLY A 222 12.65 9.76 21.27
CA GLY A 222 11.30 10.31 21.26
C GLY A 222 10.25 9.39 20.60
N PRO A 223 9.10 9.93 20.18
CA PRO A 223 8.02 9.12 19.62
C PRO A 223 8.44 8.48 18.28
N GLY A 224 8.44 7.15 18.25
CA GLY A 224 8.63 6.35 17.05
C GLY A 224 7.33 5.75 16.53
N ARG A 225 7.33 5.43 15.24
CA ARG A 225 6.19 4.86 14.51
C ARG A 225 6.66 3.81 13.54
N VAL A 226 5.97 2.67 13.51
CA VAL A 226 6.18 1.61 12.53
C VAL A 226 4.84 1.22 11.95
N LYS A 227 4.77 1.12 10.63
CA LYS A 227 3.57 0.80 9.89
C LYS A 227 3.67 -0.60 9.31
N VAL A 228 2.59 -1.36 9.44
CA VAL A 228 2.45 -2.71 8.93
C VAL A 228 1.39 -2.68 7.87
N PHE A 229 1.77 -2.95 6.63
CA PHE A 229 0.83 -3.06 5.52
C PHE A 229 0.52 -4.52 5.24
N CYS A 230 -0.75 -4.79 4.94
CA CYS A 230 -1.20 -6.10 4.51
C CYS A 230 -1.75 -5.99 3.09
N PHE A 231 -1.27 -6.85 2.21
CA PHE A 231 -1.72 -6.95 0.83
C PHE A 231 -2.18 -8.38 0.55
N GLN A 232 -3.02 -8.53 -0.45
CA GLN A 232 -3.28 -9.83 -1.03
C GLN A 232 -3.25 -9.69 -2.54
N LYS A 233 -2.32 -10.42 -3.17
CA LYS A 233 -2.05 -10.33 -4.62
C LYS A 233 -1.79 -8.88 -5.02
N GLY A 234 -0.92 -8.20 -4.28
CA GLY A 234 -0.56 -6.79 -4.51
C GLY A 234 -1.63 -5.74 -4.19
N VAL A 235 -2.80 -6.14 -3.68
CA VAL A 235 -3.88 -5.22 -3.35
C VAL A 235 -3.92 -4.92 -1.85
N PRO A 236 -3.90 -3.64 -1.40
CA PRO A 236 -3.89 -3.34 0.04
C PRO A 236 -5.21 -3.74 0.70
N LEU A 237 -5.13 -4.61 1.70
CA LEU A 237 -6.25 -5.03 2.56
C LEU A 237 -6.43 -4.08 3.73
N GLY A 238 -5.35 -3.46 4.20
CA GLY A 238 -5.35 -2.57 5.34
C GLY A 238 -3.94 -2.36 5.87
N ALA A 239 -3.81 -1.48 6.86
CA ALA A 239 -2.56 -1.25 7.53
C ALA A 239 -2.79 -0.87 9.00
N VAL A 240 -1.81 -1.19 9.85
CA VAL A 240 -1.82 -0.85 11.27
C VAL A 240 -0.55 -0.10 11.62
N THR A 241 -0.70 1.01 12.34
CA THR A 241 0.42 1.78 12.87
C THR A 241 0.65 1.42 14.32
N VAL A 242 1.89 1.04 14.62
CA VAL A 242 2.40 0.78 15.96
C VAL A 242 3.16 2.02 16.43
N HIS A 243 2.83 2.48 17.64
CA HIS A 243 3.50 3.60 18.29
C HIS A 243 4.39 3.07 19.43
N ALA A 244 5.65 3.50 19.46
CA ALA A 244 6.59 3.15 20.51
C ALA A 244 7.56 4.29 20.78
N THR A 245 7.90 4.53 22.04
CA THR A 245 8.81 5.62 22.42
C THR A 245 10.25 5.13 22.48
N VAL A 246 11.14 5.77 21.73
CA VAL A 246 12.58 5.53 21.85
C VAL A 246 13.13 6.28 23.05
N LEU A 247 13.64 5.54 24.02
CA LEU A 247 14.16 6.06 25.28
C LEU A 247 15.68 6.26 25.21
N ALA A 248 16.23 6.99 26.19
CA ALA A 248 17.67 7.04 26.39
C ALA A 248 18.25 5.62 26.58
N PRO A 249 19.49 5.35 26.14
CA PRO A 249 20.07 4.00 26.14
C PRO A 249 20.01 3.27 27.50
N GLU A 250 20.01 4.02 28.60
CA GLU A 250 20.09 3.47 29.97
C GLU A 250 18.71 3.14 30.56
N ALA A 251 17.64 3.43 29.83
CA ALA A 251 16.28 3.14 30.26
C ALA A 251 15.97 1.64 30.11
N ARG A 252 14.85 1.21 30.70
CA ARG A 252 14.33 -0.14 30.48
C ARG A 252 13.30 -0.13 29.36
N ALA A 253 13.30 -1.17 28.53
CA ALA A 253 12.23 -1.42 27.59
C ALA A 253 10.86 -1.45 28.29
N GLY A 254 9.87 -0.92 27.59
CA GLY A 254 8.50 -0.82 28.07
C GLY A 254 7.72 -2.13 27.96
N ARG A 255 6.41 -2.05 28.20
CA ARG A 255 5.53 -3.21 28.10
C ARG A 255 5.21 -3.48 26.63
N ARG A 256 4.93 -4.73 26.28
CA ARG A 256 4.43 -5.04 24.94
C ARG A 256 2.95 -4.66 24.86
N GLY A 257 2.60 -3.96 23.80
CA GLY A 257 1.24 -3.55 23.48
C GLY A 257 0.90 -3.95 22.05
N GLY A 258 -0.38 -4.26 21.82
CA GLY A 258 -0.90 -4.63 20.51
C GLY A 258 -1.72 -3.51 19.89
N ALA A 259 -1.48 -3.22 18.62
CA ALA A 259 -2.39 -2.45 17.77
C ALA A 259 -3.12 -3.41 16.83
N SER A 260 -4.42 -3.22 16.64
CA SER A 260 -5.21 -4.09 15.76
C SER A 260 -6.21 -3.30 14.94
N VAL A 261 -6.34 -3.66 13.67
CA VAL A 261 -7.21 -3.01 12.69
C VAL A 261 -7.89 -4.09 11.84
N PRO A 262 -9.19 -3.99 11.53
CA PRO A 262 -9.86 -4.91 10.62
C PRO A 262 -9.20 -4.87 9.23
N LEU A 263 -9.07 -6.03 8.59
CA LEU A 263 -8.67 -6.12 7.20
C LEU A 263 -9.91 -6.02 6.31
N GLY A 264 -9.83 -5.16 5.29
CA GLY A 264 -10.84 -5.05 4.26
C GLY A 264 -10.91 -6.30 3.38
N PRO A 265 -11.94 -6.41 2.54
CA PRO A 265 -12.12 -7.58 1.69
C PRO A 265 -11.11 -7.55 0.55
N ALA A 266 -10.67 -8.73 0.12
CA ALA A 266 -9.95 -8.85 -1.14
C ALA A 266 -10.88 -8.37 -2.27
N PRO A 267 -10.49 -7.38 -3.09
CA PRO A 267 -11.36 -6.93 -4.16
C PRO A 267 -11.45 -7.98 -5.26
N PRO A 268 -12.55 -7.98 -6.04
CA PRO A 268 -12.78 -8.94 -7.11
C PRO A 268 -11.80 -8.82 -8.29
N ALA A 269 -11.05 -7.71 -8.38
CA ALA A 269 -10.02 -7.46 -9.38
C ALA A 269 -8.76 -6.88 -8.72
N ALA A 270 -7.59 -7.24 -9.24
CA ALA A 270 -6.31 -6.84 -8.68
C ALA A 270 -5.53 -5.96 -9.66
N VAL A 271 -4.83 -4.97 -9.13
CA VAL A 271 -4.05 -3.99 -9.91
C VAL A 271 -2.84 -4.70 -10.50
N ASP A 272 -2.46 -4.39 -11.74
CA ASP A 272 -1.27 -5.02 -12.35
C ASP A 272 0.01 -4.63 -11.60
N LEU A 273 0.09 -3.37 -11.14
CA LEU A 273 1.20 -2.82 -10.39
C LEU A 273 0.75 -1.76 -9.35
N THR A 274 1.07 -1.99 -8.09
CA THR A 274 0.93 -0.99 -7.03
C THR A 274 2.29 -0.42 -6.66
N PHE A 275 2.38 0.91 -6.62
CA PHE A 275 3.50 1.64 -6.03
C PHE A 275 3.12 2.06 -4.63
N LEU A 276 3.63 1.35 -3.62
CA LEU A 276 3.64 1.88 -2.26
C LEU A 276 4.84 2.83 -2.14
N ILE A 277 4.57 4.12 -1.96
CA ILE A 277 5.59 5.17 -1.87
C ILE A 277 5.59 5.72 -0.46
N GLU A 278 6.78 5.79 0.12
CA GLU A 278 6.97 6.12 1.52
C GLU A 278 8.05 7.17 1.65
N GLU A 279 7.75 8.24 2.38
CA GLU A 279 8.74 9.24 2.75
C GLU A 279 9.45 8.79 4.03
N LEU A 280 10.75 8.54 3.91
CA LEU A 280 11.62 8.11 5.00
C LEU A 280 12.74 9.11 5.17
N SER A 281 13.50 9.00 6.26
CA SER A 281 14.67 9.85 6.49
C SER A 281 15.92 9.01 6.72
N VAL A 282 17.02 9.44 6.11
CA VAL A 282 18.36 8.93 6.39
C VAL A 282 19.27 10.12 6.71
N ASN A 283 19.94 10.09 7.86
CA ASN A 283 20.76 11.21 8.34
C ASN A 283 20.02 12.57 8.28
N SER A 284 18.76 12.58 8.72
CA SER A 284 17.85 13.75 8.69
C SER A 284 17.54 14.31 7.30
N LYS A 285 17.91 13.61 6.22
CA LYS A 285 17.49 13.95 4.85
C LYS A 285 16.34 13.05 4.43
N PRO A 286 15.19 13.63 4.01
CA PRO A 286 14.08 12.82 3.51
C PRO A 286 14.44 12.18 2.17
N PHE A 287 13.87 11.01 1.88
CA PHE A 287 13.95 10.32 0.61
C PHE A 287 12.69 9.49 0.37
N LEU A 288 12.43 9.12 -0.88
CA LEU A 288 11.30 8.24 -1.22
C LEU A 288 11.76 6.79 -1.35
N ARG A 289 11.07 5.88 -0.66
CA ARG A 289 11.17 4.44 -0.88
C ARG A 289 9.97 3.98 -1.70
N TYR A 290 10.23 3.15 -2.71
CA TYR A 290 9.22 2.50 -3.54
C TYR A 290 9.19 1.02 -3.19
N THR A 291 8.03 0.50 -2.81
CA THR A 291 7.76 -0.93 -2.78
C THR A 291 6.79 -1.24 -3.90
N LEU A 292 7.25 -1.98 -4.92
CA LEU A 292 6.38 -2.41 -6.01
C LEU A 292 5.74 -3.73 -5.63
N LEU A 293 4.45 -3.85 -5.95
CA LEU A 293 3.66 -5.06 -5.76
C LEU A 293 2.97 -5.37 -7.08
N SER A 294 3.19 -6.57 -7.61
CA SER A 294 2.54 -7.02 -8.85
C SER A 294 1.77 -8.31 -8.63
N THR A 295 0.65 -8.43 -9.35
CA THR A 295 -0.17 -9.64 -9.40
C THR A 295 0.38 -10.71 -10.34
N ASP A 296 1.25 -10.34 -11.29
CA ASP A 296 1.87 -11.29 -12.22
C ASP A 296 3.11 -11.91 -11.58
N PRO A 297 3.07 -13.20 -11.17
CA PRO A 297 4.21 -13.86 -10.54
C PRO A 297 5.43 -13.94 -11.47
N ASN A 298 5.25 -13.82 -12.79
CA ASN A 298 6.35 -13.85 -13.76
C ASN A 298 7.12 -12.52 -13.82
N VAL A 299 6.60 -11.44 -13.25
CA VAL A 299 7.32 -10.16 -13.15
C VAL A 299 8.25 -10.17 -11.94
N GLY A 300 8.00 -11.02 -10.94
CA GLY A 300 8.88 -11.18 -9.76
C GLY A 300 8.98 -9.90 -8.91
N LEU A 301 7.92 -9.09 -8.90
CA LEU A 301 7.83 -7.84 -8.12
C LEU A 301 6.95 -8.00 -6.89
N VAL A 302 6.89 -9.19 -6.31
CA VAL A 302 6.38 -9.29 -4.94
C VAL A 302 7.43 -8.60 -4.07
N THR A 303 7.05 -7.47 -3.47
CA THR A 303 7.79 -6.72 -2.45
C THR A 303 9.16 -6.13 -2.82
N LYS A 304 9.49 -6.01 -4.11
CA LYS A 304 10.78 -5.40 -4.52
C LYS A 304 10.86 -3.93 -4.14
N ARG A 305 11.91 -3.56 -3.41
CA ARG A 305 12.16 -2.21 -2.90
C ARG A 305 13.19 -1.45 -3.73
N PHE A 306 12.94 -0.17 -3.91
CA PHE A 306 13.85 0.79 -4.55
C PHE A 306 13.88 2.05 -3.68
N ALA A 307 14.98 2.79 -3.74
CA ALA A 307 15.11 4.05 -3.01
C ALA A 307 15.56 5.16 -3.96
N ALA A 308 14.84 6.28 -3.92
CA ALA A 308 15.30 7.52 -4.53
C ALA A 308 16.55 8.04 -3.78
N PRO A 309 17.42 8.82 -4.45
CA PRO A 309 18.43 9.61 -3.75
C PRO A 309 17.77 10.53 -2.70
N PRO A 310 18.42 10.76 -1.53
CA PRO A 310 17.91 11.71 -0.56
C PRO A 310 17.77 13.12 -1.12
N PHE A 311 16.69 13.81 -0.75
CA PHE A 311 16.46 15.20 -1.10
C PHE A 311 17.56 16.07 -0.50
N GLN A 312 18.06 17.02 -1.29
CA GLN A 312 19.10 17.96 -0.86
C GLN A 312 18.54 19.23 -0.21
N GLN A 313 17.23 19.43 -0.30
CA GLN A 313 16.49 20.52 0.29
C GLN A 313 15.11 20.02 0.74
N ASP A 314 14.36 20.86 1.46
CA ASP A 314 12.98 20.55 1.83
C ASP A 314 12.14 20.26 0.57
N PRO A 315 11.60 19.04 0.43
CA PRO A 315 10.90 18.64 -0.78
C PRO A 315 9.57 19.38 -0.94
N GLN A 316 8.83 19.66 0.14
CA GLN A 316 7.56 20.38 0.04
C GLN A 316 7.78 21.81 -0.44
N ALA A 317 8.79 22.51 0.09
CA ALA A 317 9.19 23.83 -0.35
C ALA A 317 9.66 23.83 -1.82
N TYR A 318 10.42 22.79 -2.22
CA TYR A 318 10.82 22.62 -3.62
C TYR A 318 9.60 22.53 -4.53
N PHE A 319 8.66 21.62 -4.24
CA PHE A 319 7.51 21.37 -5.10
C PHE A 319 6.51 22.54 -5.12
N ARG A 320 6.37 23.30 -4.02
CA ARG A 320 5.62 24.58 -4.05
C ARG A 320 6.19 25.55 -5.08
N GLY A 321 7.51 25.75 -5.08
CA GLY A 321 8.18 26.59 -6.08
C GLY A 321 8.14 26.01 -7.50
N TRP A 322 8.21 24.68 -7.60
CA TRP A 322 8.11 23.95 -8.86
C TRP A 322 6.73 24.15 -9.52
N TYR A 323 5.63 23.98 -8.76
CA TYR A 323 4.27 24.19 -9.26
C TYR A 323 4.05 25.63 -9.68
N ALA A 324 4.52 26.62 -8.90
CA ALA A 324 4.39 28.02 -9.25
C ALA A 324 5.09 28.35 -10.58
N LYS A 325 6.28 27.79 -10.81
CA LYS A 325 7.01 27.93 -12.08
C LYS A 325 6.27 27.25 -13.23
N LEU A 326 5.80 26.02 -13.03
CA LEU A 326 5.03 25.30 -14.04
C LEU A 326 3.80 26.13 -14.44
N ASP A 327 3.01 26.59 -13.46
CA ASP A 327 1.79 27.38 -13.68
C ASP A 327 2.06 28.66 -14.47
N GLN A 328 3.19 29.33 -14.21
CA GLN A 328 3.61 30.49 -14.97
C GLN A 328 3.94 30.12 -16.43
N ARG A 329 4.72 29.06 -16.65
CA ARG A 329 5.17 28.66 -17.99
C ARG A 329 4.04 28.15 -18.86
N ILE A 330 3.12 27.36 -18.31
CA ILE A 330 1.97 26.83 -19.08
C ILE A 330 1.01 27.93 -19.56
N ARG A 331 0.98 29.08 -18.88
CA ARG A 331 0.18 30.24 -19.27
C ARG A 331 0.79 31.03 -20.44
N THR A 332 2.09 30.93 -20.64
CA THR A 332 2.83 31.74 -21.63
C THR A 332 3.41 30.92 -22.79
N THR A 333 3.53 29.60 -22.65
CA THR A 333 4.16 28.74 -23.66
C THR A 333 3.28 28.58 -24.91
N GLU A 334 3.93 28.59 -26.08
CA GLU A 334 3.30 28.24 -27.36
C GLU A 334 3.26 26.72 -27.58
N ASN A 335 4.19 25.97 -26.96
CA ASN A 335 4.26 24.50 -27.04
C ASN A 335 4.13 23.86 -25.66
N LEU A 336 2.87 23.67 -25.24
CA LEU A 336 2.54 23.13 -23.92
C LEU A 336 2.99 21.67 -23.72
N GLU A 337 2.97 20.84 -24.77
CA GLU A 337 3.34 19.44 -24.65
C GLU A 337 4.84 19.24 -24.43
N GLU A 338 5.67 19.99 -25.17
CA GLU A 338 7.13 19.96 -24.99
C GLU A 338 7.54 20.51 -23.62
N GLU A 339 6.90 21.59 -23.16
CA GLU A 339 7.13 22.15 -21.82
C GLU A 339 6.81 21.12 -20.73
N LEU A 340 5.61 20.51 -20.79
CA LEU A 340 5.21 19.47 -19.84
C LEU A 340 6.12 18.22 -19.92
N GLY A 341 6.61 17.89 -21.12
CA GLY A 341 7.54 16.77 -21.32
C GLY A 341 8.88 17.01 -20.63
N ALA A 342 9.46 18.21 -20.75
CA ALA A 342 10.71 18.55 -20.07
C ALA A 342 10.60 18.40 -18.53
N TYR A 343 9.50 18.88 -17.96
CA TYR A 343 9.18 18.70 -16.54
C TYR A 343 9.00 17.22 -16.16
N GLY A 344 8.26 16.47 -16.98
CA GLY A 344 8.00 15.05 -16.74
C GLY A 344 9.24 14.17 -16.81
N ALA A 345 10.12 14.43 -17.77
CA ALA A 345 11.38 13.71 -17.94
C ALA A 345 12.35 14.00 -16.77
N ASP A 346 12.40 15.24 -16.29
CA ASP A 346 13.20 15.61 -15.12
C ASP A 346 12.71 14.91 -13.84
N LEU A 347 11.39 14.83 -13.63
CA LEU A 347 10.81 14.07 -12.51
C LEU A 347 11.19 12.60 -12.58
N PHE A 348 11.08 11.97 -13.75
CA PHE A 348 11.44 10.56 -13.89
C PHE A 348 12.91 10.32 -13.60
N LYS A 349 13.80 11.16 -14.15
CA LYS A 349 15.24 11.09 -13.92
C LYS A 349 15.63 11.32 -12.46
N SER A 350 14.97 12.25 -11.78
CA SER A 350 15.38 12.70 -10.44
C SER A 350 14.78 11.86 -9.31
N LEU A 351 13.56 11.35 -9.48
CA LEU A 351 12.86 10.61 -8.43
C LEU A 351 13.09 9.09 -8.53
N PHE A 352 13.31 8.54 -9.72
CA PHE A 352 13.38 7.09 -9.91
C PHE A 352 14.83 6.64 -10.09
N PRO A 353 15.34 5.65 -9.32
CA PRO A 353 16.67 5.09 -9.55
C PRO A 353 16.75 4.35 -10.89
N ASP A 354 17.96 4.22 -11.44
CA ASP A 354 18.21 3.73 -12.80
C ASP A 354 17.58 2.36 -13.09
N ASP A 355 17.65 1.46 -12.12
CA ASP A 355 17.09 0.11 -12.19
C ASP A 355 15.56 0.10 -12.18
N LEU A 356 14.93 0.98 -11.39
CA LEU A 356 13.48 1.19 -11.43
C LEU A 356 13.04 1.80 -12.76
N ARG A 357 13.79 2.77 -13.30
CA ARG A 357 13.48 3.36 -14.61
C ARG A 357 13.53 2.32 -15.72
N ALA A 358 14.60 1.51 -15.75
CA ALA A 358 14.75 0.42 -16.72
C ALA A 358 13.63 -0.62 -16.59
N LEU A 359 13.25 -0.95 -15.35
CA LEU A 359 12.14 -1.86 -15.08
C LEU A 359 10.82 -1.30 -15.62
N LEU A 360 10.44 -0.07 -15.25
CA LEU A 360 9.18 0.54 -15.70
C LEU A 360 9.14 0.72 -17.22
N TRP A 361 10.27 1.07 -17.83
CA TRP A 361 10.39 1.04 -19.28
C TRP A 361 10.06 -0.36 -19.81
N SER A 362 10.72 -1.42 -19.33
CA SER A 362 10.49 -2.79 -19.81
C SER A 362 9.05 -3.31 -19.63
N LEU A 363 8.31 -2.75 -18.66
CA LEU A 363 6.95 -3.17 -18.31
C LEU A 363 5.85 -2.34 -18.98
N ARG A 364 6.19 -1.24 -19.64
CA ARG A 364 5.23 -0.24 -20.15
C ARG A 364 4.14 -0.81 -21.06
N ASP A 365 4.45 -1.85 -21.83
CA ASP A 365 3.48 -2.50 -22.75
C ASP A 365 2.78 -3.71 -22.12
N ARG A 366 3.23 -4.17 -20.95
CA ARG A 366 2.70 -5.35 -20.23
C ARG A 366 1.69 -4.95 -19.15
N ILE A 367 1.96 -3.85 -18.45
CA ILE A 367 1.17 -3.36 -17.32
C ILE A 367 0.11 -2.40 -17.86
N LYS A 368 -1.15 -2.55 -17.43
CA LYS A 368 -2.25 -1.65 -17.84
C LYS A 368 -2.69 -0.74 -16.71
N THR A 369 -2.78 -1.27 -15.48
CA THR A 369 -3.31 -0.54 -14.32
C THR A 369 -2.23 -0.29 -13.29
N VAL A 370 -2.11 0.97 -12.86
CA VAL A 370 -1.15 1.38 -11.83
C VAL A 370 -1.89 2.10 -10.71
N GLN A 371 -1.63 1.72 -9.46
CA GLN A 371 -2.12 2.48 -8.31
C GLN A 371 -0.94 3.03 -7.51
N VAL A 372 -0.91 4.35 -7.30
CA VAL A 372 0.05 5.00 -6.42
C VAL A 372 -0.55 5.16 -5.04
N VAL A 373 0.02 4.47 -4.05
CA VAL A 373 -0.40 4.52 -2.65
C VAL A 373 0.67 5.26 -1.86
N SER A 374 0.35 6.47 -1.39
CA SER A 374 1.35 7.34 -0.78
C SER A 374 0.74 8.30 0.24
N GLU A 375 1.46 8.59 1.33
CA GLU A 375 1.15 9.72 2.24
C GLU A 375 1.63 11.05 1.66
N GLU A 376 2.64 10.98 0.79
CA GLU A 376 3.22 12.10 0.07
C GLU A 376 2.21 12.63 -0.97
N SER A 377 2.00 13.95 -0.97
CA SER A 377 0.91 14.62 -1.70
C SER A 377 1.35 15.76 -2.63
N TRP A 378 2.63 16.08 -2.68
CA TRP A 378 3.29 17.14 -3.43
C TRP A 378 3.95 16.69 -4.75
N VAL A 379 4.20 15.39 -4.99
CA VAL A 379 4.69 14.91 -6.30
C VAL A 379 3.53 14.81 -7.30
N PRO A 380 3.67 15.40 -8.50
CA PRO A 380 2.74 15.22 -9.61
C PRO A 380 3.05 13.91 -10.35
N TRP A 381 2.73 12.77 -9.73
CA TRP A 381 2.99 11.45 -10.32
C TRP A 381 2.39 11.29 -11.72
N GLU A 382 1.29 11.98 -12.01
CA GLU A 382 0.63 12.01 -13.29
C GLU A 382 1.51 12.58 -14.42
N LEU A 383 2.40 13.53 -14.09
CA LEU A 383 3.27 14.19 -15.05
C LEU A 383 4.60 13.46 -15.27
N VAL A 384 4.93 12.44 -14.48
CA VAL A 384 6.18 11.69 -14.69
C VAL A 384 6.18 11.09 -16.10
N GLN A 385 7.20 11.41 -16.90
CA GLN A 385 7.31 10.92 -18.28
C GLN A 385 8.31 9.77 -18.35
N LEU A 386 7.85 8.60 -18.81
CA LEU A 386 8.73 7.45 -19.00
C LEU A 386 9.77 7.76 -20.07
N SER A 387 10.99 7.30 -19.90
CA SER A 387 12.04 7.32 -20.93
C SER A 387 12.94 6.10 -20.81
N GLY A 388 13.56 5.71 -21.92
CA GLY A 388 14.42 4.53 -21.95
C GLY A 388 15.06 4.29 -23.31
N PRO A 389 15.81 3.20 -23.48
CA PRO A 389 16.47 2.89 -24.74
C PRO A 389 15.43 2.60 -25.83
N GLY A 390 15.52 3.31 -26.95
CA GLY A 390 14.84 2.98 -28.20
C GLY A 390 15.65 2.03 -29.09
N ASP A 391 15.13 1.69 -30.27
CA ASP A 391 15.73 0.69 -31.18
C ASP A 391 17.17 0.99 -31.61
N SER A 392 17.53 2.28 -31.66
CA SER A 392 18.89 2.75 -31.99
C SER A 392 19.86 2.75 -30.80
N GLY A 393 19.41 2.33 -29.61
CA GLY A 393 20.16 2.43 -28.36
C GLY A 393 20.20 3.84 -27.76
N ARG A 394 19.65 4.85 -28.44
CA ARG A 394 19.48 6.21 -27.90
C ARG A 394 18.29 6.27 -26.94
N VAL A 395 18.37 7.17 -25.97
CA VAL A 395 17.24 7.45 -25.08
C VAL A 395 16.13 8.11 -25.88
N VAL A 396 14.91 7.60 -25.73
CA VAL A 396 13.69 8.16 -26.28
C VAL A 396 12.69 8.39 -25.17
N ASP A 397 11.91 9.44 -25.31
CA ASP A 397 10.79 9.72 -24.41
C ASP A 397 9.60 8.86 -24.79
N GLY A 398 8.92 8.33 -23.77
CA GLY A 398 7.68 7.59 -23.88
C GLY A 398 6.50 8.39 -23.33
N PRO A 399 5.38 7.70 -23.05
CA PRO A 399 4.19 8.35 -22.49
C PRO A 399 4.40 8.80 -21.04
N PHE A 400 3.65 9.83 -20.64
CA PHE A 400 3.41 10.17 -19.23
C PHE A 400 2.79 8.99 -18.48
N LEU A 401 3.11 8.77 -17.21
CA LEU A 401 2.59 7.65 -16.40
C LEU A 401 1.07 7.55 -16.47
N CYS A 402 0.38 8.68 -16.37
CA CYS A 402 -1.08 8.73 -16.41
C CYS A 402 -1.71 8.44 -17.78
N ARG A 403 -0.91 8.55 -18.86
CA ARG A 403 -1.26 8.18 -20.24
C ARG A 403 -0.76 6.79 -20.62
N ALA A 404 0.28 6.28 -19.97
CA ALA A 404 0.75 4.92 -20.14
C ALA A 404 -0.22 3.93 -19.47
N PHE A 405 -0.73 4.30 -18.29
CA PHE A 405 -1.49 3.41 -17.43
C PHE A 405 -2.87 3.96 -17.07
N ARG A 406 -3.78 3.06 -16.71
CA ARG A 406 -5.02 3.33 -15.97
C ARG A 406 -4.67 3.68 -14.52
N MET A 407 -4.20 4.90 -14.33
CA MET A 407 -3.55 5.35 -13.10
C MET A 407 -4.51 6.09 -12.15
N THR A 408 -4.57 5.64 -10.89
CA THR A 408 -5.19 6.35 -9.76
C THR A 408 -4.22 6.47 -8.56
N ARG A 409 -4.50 7.40 -7.65
CA ARG A 409 -3.85 7.55 -6.36
C ARG A 409 -4.72 6.95 -5.25
N TRP A 410 -4.10 6.65 -4.12
CA TRP A 410 -4.80 6.41 -2.87
C TRP A 410 -3.93 6.80 -1.67
N VAL A 411 -4.58 7.03 -0.53
CA VAL A 411 -3.89 7.36 0.71
C VAL A 411 -3.81 6.11 1.60
N PRO A 412 -2.64 5.82 2.19
CA PRO A 412 -2.52 4.77 3.21
C PRO A 412 -3.54 4.92 4.34
N ASP A 413 -3.95 3.79 4.92
CA ASP A 413 -4.86 3.68 6.08
C ASP A 413 -6.29 4.20 5.89
N VAL A 414 -6.68 4.53 4.66
CA VAL A 414 -8.07 4.89 4.35
C VAL A 414 -8.73 3.76 3.57
N ASP A 415 -9.93 3.34 4.01
CA ASP A 415 -10.69 2.29 3.34
C ASP A 415 -11.08 2.68 1.92
N ARG A 416 -10.86 1.76 0.98
CA ARG A 416 -11.25 1.93 -0.42
C ARG A 416 -12.67 1.45 -0.67
N ARG A 417 -13.32 2.05 -1.66
CA ARG A 417 -14.68 1.69 -2.10
C ARG A 417 -14.69 1.34 -3.58
N ALA A 418 -14.76 0.04 -3.89
CA ALA A 418 -14.87 -0.44 -5.27
C ALA A 418 -16.32 -0.38 -5.82
N LYS A 419 -17.31 -0.15 -4.97
CA LYS A 419 -18.71 0.03 -5.38
C LYS A 419 -19.14 1.44 -5.06
N LEU A 420 -19.55 2.17 -6.08
CA LEU A 420 -20.02 3.54 -5.96
C LEU A 420 -21.54 3.57 -6.09
N THR A 421 -22.18 4.47 -5.36
CA THR A 421 -23.53 4.95 -5.67
C THR A 421 -23.41 6.34 -6.28
N PHE A 422 -24.32 6.68 -7.19
CA PHE A 422 -24.36 7.99 -7.84
C PHE A 422 -25.82 8.33 -8.19
N ARG A 423 -26.63 8.41 -7.13
CA ARG A 423 -28.10 8.57 -7.18
C ARG A 423 -28.55 9.98 -6.82
N ARG A 424 -27.88 10.64 -5.86
CA ARG A 424 -28.17 12.00 -5.41
C ARG A 424 -26.93 12.85 -5.64
N VAL A 425 -26.95 13.63 -6.71
CA VAL A 425 -25.81 14.43 -7.14
C VAL A 425 -26.08 15.90 -6.92
N ALA A 426 -25.17 16.60 -6.23
CA ALA A 426 -25.17 18.04 -6.09
C ALA A 426 -24.23 18.67 -7.13
N VAL A 427 -24.72 19.70 -7.82
CA VAL A 427 -23.95 20.51 -8.77
C VAL A 427 -23.85 21.92 -8.22
N VAL A 428 -22.62 22.39 -8.03
CA VAL A 428 -22.28 23.74 -7.57
C VAL A 428 -21.55 24.45 -8.70
N ALA A 429 -22.18 25.49 -9.25
CA ALA A 429 -21.64 26.28 -10.34
C ALA A 429 -22.02 27.75 -10.08
N PRO A 430 -21.08 28.58 -9.57
CA PRO A 430 -21.33 29.99 -9.30
C PRO A 430 -21.75 30.74 -10.56
N ASP A 431 -22.84 31.51 -10.47
CA ASP A 431 -23.25 32.40 -11.57
C ASP A 431 -22.31 33.60 -11.72
N GLY A 432 -22.22 34.15 -12.94
CA GLY A 432 -21.45 35.37 -13.23
C GLY A 432 -19.94 35.18 -13.34
N SER A 433 -19.45 33.94 -13.45
CA SER A 433 -18.06 33.64 -13.81
C SER A 433 -17.74 34.05 -15.27
N ASP A 434 -16.48 34.38 -15.54
CA ASP A 434 -15.91 34.61 -16.87
C ASP A 434 -15.53 33.30 -17.62
N LEU A 435 -15.75 32.14 -17.00
CA LEU A 435 -15.55 30.83 -17.62
C LEU A 435 -16.70 30.53 -18.60
N VAL A 436 -16.39 30.55 -19.90
CA VAL A 436 -17.35 30.43 -21.01
C VAL A 436 -17.96 29.03 -21.10
N HIS A 437 -17.21 27.98 -20.74
CA HIS A 437 -17.64 26.59 -20.84
C HIS A 437 -18.21 26.03 -19.53
N ALA A 438 -17.99 26.69 -18.38
CA ALA A 438 -18.55 26.28 -17.10
C ALA A 438 -20.09 26.14 -17.10
N PRO A 439 -20.90 27.03 -17.74
CA PRO A 439 -22.35 26.82 -17.86
C PRO A 439 -22.71 25.56 -18.65
N ALA A 440 -22.00 25.27 -19.74
CA ALA A 440 -22.25 24.08 -20.56
C ALA A 440 -21.87 22.79 -19.82
N GLU A 441 -20.79 22.82 -19.03
CA GLU A 441 -20.41 21.72 -18.14
C GLU A 441 -21.47 21.49 -17.05
N ARG A 442 -21.89 22.55 -16.35
CA ARG A 442 -22.99 22.50 -15.37
C ARG A 442 -24.23 21.86 -15.98
N ASP A 443 -24.65 22.33 -17.15
CA ASP A 443 -25.86 21.85 -17.82
C ASP A 443 -25.72 20.39 -18.28
N HIS A 444 -24.51 19.97 -18.69
CA HIS A 444 -24.23 18.57 -18.98
C HIS A 444 -24.40 17.69 -17.73
N VAL A 445 -23.84 18.10 -16.58
CA VAL A 445 -23.95 17.33 -15.33
C VAL A 445 -25.39 17.31 -14.81
N LEU A 446 -26.12 18.43 -14.88
CA LEU A 446 -27.56 18.48 -14.60
C LEU A 446 -28.34 17.51 -15.51
N GLY A 447 -27.96 17.42 -16.78
CA GLY A 447 -28.52 16.48 -17.76
C GLY A 447 -28.26 15.01 -17.48
N LEU A 448 -27.42 14.66 -16.49
CA LEU A 448 -27.22 13.27 -16.05
C LEU A 448 -28.40 12.74 -15.22
N ALA A 449 -29.39 13.57 -14.90
CA ALA A 449 -30.60 13.15 -14.21
C ALA A 449 -31.35 12.07 -14.99
N VAL A 450 -31.82 11.04 -14.29
CA VAL A 450 -32.61 9.94 -14.85
C VAL A 450 -33.81 9.72 -13.93
N PRO A 451 -35.05 9.79 -14.42
CA PRO A 451 -36.25 9.55 -13.61
C PRO A 451 -36.13 8.27 -12.77
N ASP A 452 -36.52 8.37 -11.49
CA ASP A 452 -36.54 7.29 -10.51
C ASP A 452 -35.19 6.58 -10.23
N ARG A 453 -34.08 7.07 -10.82
CA ARG A 453 -32.75 6.45 -10.72
C ARG A 453 -31.66 7.39 -10.24
N ARG A 454 -31.65 8.63 -10.76
CA ARG A 454 -30.67 9.66 -10.40
C ARG A 454 -31.30 11.03 -10.37
N THR A 455 -31.27 11.65 -9.19
CA THR A 455 -31.57 13.06 -9.00
C THR A 455 -30.27 13.85 -9.07
N VAL A 456 -30.25 14.88 -9.90
CA VAL A 456 -29.17 15.87 -9.95
C VAL A 456 -29.76 17.22 -9.57
N THR A 457 -29.21 17.84 -8.54
CA THR A 457 -29.72 19.08 -7.95
C THR A 457 -28.68 20.17 -8.10
N ARG A 458 -29.08 21.33 -8.65
CA ARG A 458 -28.27 22.54 -8.57
C ARG A 458 -28.36 23.08 -7.15
N VAL A 459 -27.24 23.05 -6.43
CA VAL A 459 -27.13 23.64 -5.09
C VAL A 459 -26.66 25.09 -5.24
N PRO A 460 -27.28 26.06 -4.54
CA PRO A 460 -26.84 27.45 -4.58
C PRO A 460 -25.36 27.57 -4.22
N ALA A 461 -24.60 28.31 -5.02
CA ALA A 461 -23.18 28.56 -4.77
C ALA A 461 -22.98 29.70 -3.74
N GLU A 462 -23.83 29.76 -2.73
CA GLU A 462 -23.75 30.68 -1.60
C GLU A 462 -23.14 29.95 -0.39
N ARG A 463 -22.18 30.58 0.30
CA ARG A 463 -21.38 29.93 1.36
C ARG A 463 -22.21 29.17 2.39
N TYR A 464 -23.20 29.81 3.01
CA TYR A 464 -23.95 29.18 4.10
C TYR A 464 -24.98 28.15 3.62
N ALA A 465 -25.57 28.35 2.43
CA ALA A 465 -26.45 27.36 1.81
C ALA A 465 -25.68 26.08 1.46
N LEU A 466 -24.51 26.23 0.83
CA LEU A 466 -23.65 25.11 0.49
C LEU A 466 -23.16 24.35 1.74
N LEU A 467 -22.74 25.07 2.78
CA LEU A 467 -22.35 24.44 4.05
C LEU A 467 -23.52 23.68 4.71
N ALA A 468 -24.75 24.18 4.59
CA ALA A 468 -25.93 23.47 5.08
C ALA A 468 -26.13 22.14 4.34
N GLU A 469 -26.05 22.15 3.00
CA GLU A 469 -26.21 20.94 2.19
C GLU A 469 -25.08 19.91 2.42
N LEU A 470 -23.83 20.36 2.57
CA LEU A 470 -22.72 19.47 2.94
C LEU A 470 -22.94 18.80 4.31
N ARG A 471 -23.41 19.55 5.32
CA ARG A 471 -23.70 19.01 6.66
C ARG A 471 -24.80 17.95 6.68
N ARG A 472 -25.75 18.01 5.73
CA ARG A 472 -26.83 17.03 5.62
C ARG A 472 -26.30 15.65 5.22
N GLY A 473 -25.19 15.60 4.49
CA GLY A 473 -24.58 14.33 4.10
C GLY A 473 -25.49 13.45 3.24
N GLU A 474 -26.30 14.07 2.38
CA GLU A 474 -27.28 13.34 1.57
C GLU A 474 -26.76 12.97 0.16
N TYR A 475 -25.85 13.77 -0.39
CA TYR A 475 -25.37 13.57 -1.75
C TYR A 475 -24.25 12.51 -1.84
N ASP A 476 -24.41 11.56 -2.76
CA ASP A 476 -23.37 10.57 -3.12
C ASP A 476 -22.58 11.00 -4.38
N GLY A 477 -22.88 12.17 -4.92
CA GLY A 477 -22.07 12.86 -5.92
C GLY A 477 -21.99 14.35 -5.65
N TRP A 478 -20.80 14.93 -5.69
CA TRP A 478 -20.55 16.37 -5.65
C TRP A 478 -19.77 16.78 -6.88
N HIS A 479 -20.29 17.73 -7.63
CA HIS A 479 -19.60 18.34 -8.76
C HIS A 479 -19.53 19.84 -8.58
N PHE A 480 -18.31 20.38 -8.52
CA PHE A 480 -18.05 21.80 -8.56
C PHE A 480 -17.39 22.16 -9.90
N VAL A 481 -17.86 23.24 -10.52
CA VAL A 481 -17.18 23.86 -11.67
C VAL A 481 -17.07 25.36 -11.41
N GLY A 482 -15.85 25.89 -11.51
CA GLY A 482 -15.59 27.31 -11.24
C GLY A 482 -14.14 27.62 -10.91
N HIS A 483 -13.89 28.86 -10.50
CA HIS A 483 -12.58 29.26 -10.04
C HIS A 483 -12.21 28.62 -8.71
N ALA A 484 -10.95 28.24 -8.59
CA ALA A 484 -10.37 27.74 -7.36
C ALA A 484 -8.94 28.27 -7.26
N LYS A 485 -8.45 28.35 -6.01
CA LYS A 485 -7.09 28.79 -5.72
C LYS A 485 -6.50 27.96 -4.59
N PHE A 486 -5.33 27.38 -4.84
CA PHE A 486 -4.54 26.76 -3.79
C PHE A 486 -3.79 27.83 -2.97
N GLU A 487 -3.78 27.68 -1.65
CA GLU A 487 -3.05 28.57 -0.74
C GLU A 487 -1.82 27.83 -0.19
N PRO A 488 -0.60 28.06 -0.74
CA PRO A 488 0.59 27.32 -0.37
C PRO A 488 1.14 27.66 1.02
N ALA A 489 0.73 28.79 1.60
CA ALA A 489 1.10 29.18 2.96
C ALA A 489 0.28 28.43 4.02
N ASP A 490 -1.02 28.23 3.76
CA ASP A 490 -1.90 27.37 4.55
C ASP A 490 -2.87 26.64 3.62
N VAL A 491 -2.62 25.35 3.42
CA VAL A 491 -3.41 24.53 2.51
C VAL A 491 -4.88 24.40 2.95
N SER A 492 -5.18 24.68 4.22
CA SER A 492 -6.55 24.69 4.76
C SER A 492 -7.38 25.86 4.25
N ASP A 493 -6.72 26.96 3.83
CA ASP A 493 -7.33 28.15 3.23
C ASP A 493 -7.44 28.07 1.69
N SER A 494 -7.05 26.94 1.10
CA SER A 494 -7.32 26.67 -0.33
C SER A 494 -8.82 26.75 -0.58
N ARG A 495 -9.21 27.46 -1.64
CA ARG A 495 -10.59 27.95 -1.80
C ARG A 495 -11.23 27.57 -3.14
N LEU A 496 -12.53 27.34 -3.09
CA LEU A 496 -13.44 27.37 -4.24
C LEU A 496 -14.16 28.71 -4.21
N GLU A 497 -14.13 29.45 -5.31
CA GLU A 497 -14.80 30.75 -5.40
C GLU A 497 -16.31 30.54 -5.54
N LEU A 498 -17.08 31.34 -4.79
CA LEU A 498 -18.53 31.25 -4.67
C LEU A 498 -19.18 32.59 -5.07
N GLU A 499 -20.50 32.60 -5.14
CA GLU A 499 -21.26 33.81 -5.43
C GLU A 499 -21.04 34.89 -4.36
N GLY A 500 -21.23 36.15 -4.75
CA GLY A 500 -21.06 37.29 -3.84
C GLY A 500 -19.63 37.50 -3.37
N LYS A 501 -18.62 37.01 -4.11
CA LYS A 501 -17.18 37.03 -3.73
C LYS A 501 -16.89 36.23 -2.46
N ALA A 502 -17.78 35.32 -2.08
CA ALA A 502 -17.53 34.39 -1.00
C ALA A 502 -16.60 33.26 -1.47
N SER A 503 -16.23 32.38 -0.55
CA SER A 503 -15.50 31.17 -0.88
C SER A 503 -15.90 30.03 0.04
N LEU A 504 -15.71 28.79 -0.40
CA LEU A 504 -15.62 27.61 0.45
C LEU A 504 -14.14 27.26 0.60
N CYS A 505 -13.65 27.07 1.82
CA CYS A 505 -12.26 26.72 2.09
C CYS A 505 -12.14 25.24 2.47
N ALA A 506 -10.98 24.63 2.25
CA ALA A 506 -10.75 23.22 2.56
C ALA A 506 -10.98 22.91 4.06
N ILE A 507 -10.67 23.86 4.95
CA ILE A 507 -10.93 23.75 6.40
C ILE A 507 -12.43 23.61 6.73
N ASP A 508 -13.32 24.09 5.86
CA ASP A 508 -14.75 24.03 6.11
C ASP A 508 -15.28 22.59 6.09
N VAL A 509 -14.57 21.65 5.45
CA VAL A 509 -14.88 20.21 5.48
C VAL A 509 -14.33 19.61 6.79
N ALA A 510 -14.93 20.03 7.90
CA ALA A 510 -14.62 19.59 9.24
C ALA A 510 -15.86 19.63 10.14
N GLY A 511 -15.81 18.95 11.29
CA GLY A 511 -16.95 18.86 12.22
C GLY A 511 -18.19 18.30 11.52
N ALA A 512 -19.36 18.92 11.73
CA ALA A 512 -20.61 18.46 11.12
C ALA A 512 -20.60 18.47 9.58
N VAL A 513 -19.75 19.27 8.94
CA VAL A 513 -19.66 19.31 7.47
C VAL A 513 -19.05 18.00 6.94
N ALA A 514 -18.24 17.31 7.73
CA ALA A 514 -17.66 16.01 7.36
C ALA A 514 -18.73 14.92 7.13
N ASN A 515 -19.97 15.13 7.58
CA ASN A 515 -21.11 14.28 7.22
C ASN A 515 -21.30 14.17 5.69
N CYS A 516 -20.78 15.13 4.91
CA CYS A 516 -20.78 15.05 3.44
C CYS A 516 -20.17 13.76 2.90
N GLY A 517 -19.25 13.12 3.65
CA GLY A 517 -18.63 11.86 3.26
C GLY A 517 -19.39 10.60 3.69
N ALA A 518 -20.44 10.71 4.51
CA ALA A 518 -21.20 9.54 4.99
C ALA A 518 -21.79 8.66 3.86
N PRO A 519 -22.27 9.21 2.73
CA PRO A 519 -22.70 8.41 1.57
C PRO A 519 -21.57 7.78 0.76
N ALA A 520 -20.31 7.97 1.16
CA ALA A 520 -19.11 7.65 0.39
C ALA A 520 -19.13 8.27 -1.03
N PRO A 521 -19.23 9.62 -1.13
CA PRO A 521 -19.48 10.30 -2.39
C PRO A 521 -18.34 10.22 -3.39
N LEU A 522 -18.69 10.38 -4.67
CA LEU A 522 -17.77 10.86 -5.71
C LEU A 522 -17.71 12.38 -5.66
N VAL A 523 -16.54 12.94 -5.39
CA VAL A 523 -16.30 14.39 -5.35
C VAL A 523 -15.43 14.81 -6.52
N PHE A 524 -15.96 15.67 -7.39
CA PHE A 524 -15.25 16.25 -8.52
C PHE A 524 -15.19 17.77 -8.35
N LEU A 525 -14.00 18.29 -8.05
CA LEU A 525 -13.73 19.73 -8.00
C LEU A 525 -13.04 20.19 -9.28
N ASN A 526 -13.82 20.56 -10.29
CA ASN A 526 -13.31 21.07 -11.57
C ASN A 526 -12.98 22.56 -11.48
N GLY A 527 -11.81 22.84 -10.89
CA GLY A 527 -11.22 24.16 -10.79
C GLY A 527 -9.70 24.03 -10.69
N CYS A 528 -8.97 25.10 -10.99
CA CYS A 528 -7.51 25.12 -10.97
C CYS A 528 -6.95 24.74 -9.59
N GLN A 529 -5.93 23.87 -9.57
CA GLN A 529 -5.13 23.54 -8.39
C GLN A 529 -5.90 22.87 -7.24
N THR A 530 -7.14 22.39 -7.47
CA THR A 530 -7.96 21.72 -6.45
C THR A 530 -7.37 20.39 -5.98
N GLY A 531 -6.49 19.78 -6.77
CA GLY A 531 -5.77 18.56 -6.44
C GLY A 531 -4.42 18.77 -5.75
N GLN A 532 -3.95 20.02 -5.60
CA GLN A 532 -2.72 20.30 -4.86
C GLN A 532 -2.94 20.06 -3.36
N ALA A 533 -1.85 19.65 -2.71
CA ALA A 533 -1.81 19.35 -1.29
C ALA A 533 -0.44 19.74 -0.73
N GLY A 534 -0.36 19.85 0.60
CA GLY A 534 0.86 20.20 1.33
C GLY A 534 0.70 19.89 2.81
N ALA A 535 1.68 20.27 3.65
CA ALA A 535 1.57 20.07 5.10
C ALA A 535 0.36 20.81 5.69
N GLY A 536 -0.50 20.05 6.37
CA GLY A 536 -1.49 20.54 7.32
C GLY A 536 -1.01 20.37 8.76
N LEU A 537 -1.92 20.57 9.74
CA LEU A 537 -1.56 20.59 11.16
C LEU A 537 -0.98 19.26 11.69
N THR A 538 -1.51 18.11 11.24
CA THR A 538 -1.15 16.78 11.75
C THR A 538 -0.81 15.76 10.65
N GLY A 539 -0.69 16.21 9.39
CA GLY A 539 -0.47 15.36 8.22
C GLY A 539 -0.59 16.15 6.92
N ALA A 540 -0.81 15.48 5.79
CA ALA A 540 -1.17 16.16 4.54
C ALA A 540 -2.49 16.93 4.68
N GLY A 541 -2.65 18.01 3.92
CA GLY A 541 -3.86 18.81 3.84
C GLY A 541 -4.30 19.06 2.39
N GLY A 542 -5.21 20.02 2.19
CA GLY A 542 -5.82 20.29 0.89
C GLY A 542 -7.13 19.52 0.66
N TRP A 543 -7.80 19.80 -0.46
CA TRP A 543 -9.15 19.30 -0.73
C TRP A 543 -9.25 17.77 -0.78
N ALA A 544 -8.31 17.12 -1.49
CA ALA A 544 -8.30 15.66 -1.61
C ALA A 544 -8.31 15.00 -0.23
N ARG A 545 -7.38 15.39 0.65
CA ARG A 545 -7.27 14.82 2.00
C ARG A 545 -8.51 15.11 2.84
N ARG A 546 -9.06 16.32 2.80
CA ARG A 546 -10.26 16.69 3.56
C ARG A 546 -11.49 15.85 3.18
N PHE A 547 -11.73 15.64 1.90
CA PHE A 547 -12.85 14.82 1.44
C PHE A 547 -12.62 13.32 1.68
N ILE A 548 -11.39 12.82 1.46
CA ILE A 548 -11.04 11.42 1.72
C ILE A 548 -11.18 11.10 3.21
N ASP A 549 -10.67 11.96 4.10
CA ASP A 549 -10.80 11.79 5.56
C ASP A 549 -12.26 11.89 6.02
N ALA A 550 -13.10 12.65 5.32
CA ALA A 550 -14.54 12.70 5.58
C ALA A 550 -15.28 11.44 5.11
N GLY A 551 -14.66 10.62 4.23
CA GLY A 551 -15.23 9.35 3.74
C GLY A 551 -15.52 9.30 2.24
N ALA A 552 -15.06 10.27 1.44
CA ALA A 552 -15.25 10.23 -0.02
C ALA A 552 -14.62 8.98 -0.65
N ALA A 553 -15.38 8.32 -1.52
CA ALA A 553 -14.93 7.13 -2.25
C ALA A 553 -14.02 7.50 -3.43
N VAL A 554 -14.27 8.66 -4.04
CA VAL A 554 -13.54 9.17 -5.19
C VAL A 554 -13.33 10.67 -5.01
N PHE A 555 -12.11 11.14 -5.27
CA PHE A 555 -11.81 12.56 -5.41
C PHE A 555 -11.14 12.82 -6.77
N VAL A 556 -11.62 13.83 -7.49
CA VAL A 556 -11.06 14.32 -8.76
C VAL A 556 -10.75 15.81 -8.63
N GLY A 557 -9.53 16.21 -8.94
CA GLY A 557 -9.10 17.61 -8.96
C GLY A 557 -7.94 17.85 -9.92
N THR A 558 -7.48 19.10 -10.02
CA THR A 558 -6.39 19.48 -10.93
C THR A 558 -5.15 19.95 -10.17
N LEU A 559 -3.95 19.61 -10.65
CA LEU A 559 -2.68 19.94 -10.00
C LEU A 559 -2.13 21.31 -10.40
N TRP A 560 -2.60 21.90 -11.49
CA TRP A 560 -2.16 23.20 -12.00
C TRP A 560 -3.31 23.87 -12.78
N SER A 561 -3.05 25.06 -13.32
CA SER A 561 -4.04 25.80 -14.09
C SER A 561 -4.45 25.06 -15.37
N VAL A 562 -5.75 24.89 -15.59
CA VAL A 562 -6.33 24.18 -16.73
C VAL A 562 -7.09 25.11 -17.67
N ARG A 563 -7.25 24.70 -18.93
CA ARG A 563 -8.07 25.43 -19.91
C ARG A 563 -9.54 25.04 -19.72
N ASP A 564 -10.42 26.04 -19.62
CA ASP A 564 -11.86 25.89 -19.38
C ASP A 564 -12.53 24.89 -20.35
N GLU A 565 -12.36 25.07 -21.67
CA GLU A 565 -12.92 24.14 -22.67
C GLU A 565 -12.44 22.70 -22.48
N SER A 566 -11.13 22.50 -22.26
CA SER A 566 -10.54 21.17 -22.08
C SER A 566 -10.97 20.53 -20.76
N ALA A 567 -11.16 21.32 -19.71
CA ALA A 567 -11.67 20.86 -18.43
C ALA A 567 -13.12 20.36 -18.54
N ALA A 568 -13.97 21.08 -19.29
CA ALA A 568 -15.32 20.64 -19.59
C ALA A 568 -15.35 19.34 -20.43
N LYS A 569 -14.43 19.20 -21.40
CA LYS A 569 -14.25 17.96 -22.18
C LYS A 569 -13.87 16.78 -21.27
N PHE A 570 -12.94 16.99 -20.34
CA PHE A 570 -12.58 15.97 -19.35
C PHE A 570 -13.80 15.52 -18.55
N ALA A 571 -14.53 16.47 -17.95
CA ALA A 571 -15.68 16.16 -17.10
C ALA A 571 -16.77 15.37 -17.85
N LYS A 572 -17.08 15.79 -19.08
CA LYS A 572 -18.02 15.10 -19.96
C LYS A 572 -17.57 13.68 -20.29
N ALA A 573 -16.33 13.49 -20.71
CA ALA A 573 -15.78 12.17 -21.04
C ALA A 573 -15.75 11.24 -19.82
N PHE A 574 -15.38 11.78 -18.66
CA PHE A 574 -15.35 11.06 -17.39
C PHE A 574 -16.73 10.52 -17.01
N TYR A 575 -17.76 11.38 -16.97
CA TYR A 575 -19.11 10.95 -16.62
C TYR A 575 -19.72 10.01 -17.66
N ASN A 576 -19.53 10.27 -18.96
CA ASN A 576 -20.01 9.38 -20.01
C ASN A 576 -19.40 7.98 -19.89
N GLY A 577 -18.10 7.89 -19.62
CA GLY A 577 -17.40 6.62 -19.43
C GLY A 577 -17.90 5.88 -18.19
N LEU A 578 -17.85 6.54 -17.03
CA LEU A 578 -18.18 5.93 -15.74
C LEU A 578 -19.65 5.49 -15.67
N LEU A 579 -20.57 6.35 -16.13
CA LEU A 579 -22.00 6.04 -16.16
C LEU A 579 -22.38 5.07 -17.28
N GLY A 580 -21.53 4.96 -18.32
CA GLY A 580 -21.60 3.96 -19.37
C GLY A 580 -21.10 2.57 -18.95
N GLY A 581 -20.72 2.38 -17.69
CA GLY A 581 -20.31 1.10 -17.14
C GLY A 581 -18.82 0.80 -17.23
N LYS A 582 -17.99 1.78 -17.62
CA LYS A 582 -16.53 1.64 -17.50
C LYS A 582 -16.14 1.67 -16.02
N ARG A 583 -15.04 0.98 -15.72
CA ARG A 583 -14.33 1.16 -14.45
C ARG A 583 -13.77 2.57 -14.36
N LEU A 584 -13.62 3.06 -13.14
CA LEU A 584 -13.20 4.43 -12.90
C LEU A 584 -11.87 4.76 -13.59
N ALA A 585 -10.84 3.93 -13.46
CA ALA A 585 -9.55 4.22 -14.06
C ALA A 585 -9.59 4.23 -15.60
N ASP A 586 -10.48 3.44 -16.22
CA ASP A 586 -10.74 3.49 -17.66
C ASP A 586 -11.42 4.79 -18.07
N ALA A 587 -12.47 5.20 -17.34
CA ALA A 587 -13.16 6.46 -17.60
C ALA A 587 -12.23 7.68 -17.45
N VAL A 588 -11.35 7.67 -16.43
CA VAL A 588 -10.34 8.71 -16.23
C VAL A 588 -9.33 8.73 -17.36
N HIS A 589 -8.81 7.57 -17.77
CA HIS A 589 -7.81 7.50 -18.82
C HIS A 589 -8.33 8.02 -20.16
N ASP A 590 -9.57 7.66 -20.52
CA ASP A 590 -10.20 8.17 -21.74
C ASP A 590 -10.49 9.67 -21.64
N ALA A 591 -10.90 10.16 -20.45
CA ALA A 591 -11.08 11.59 -20.20
C ALA A 591 -9.77 12.38 -20.31
N ARG A 592 -8.65 11.82 -19.85
CA ARG A 592 -7.31 12.43 -20.02
C ARG A 592 -6.96 12.58 -21.51
N ALA A 593 -7.27 11.56 -22.33
CA ALA A 593 -7.03 11.61 -23.76
C ALA A 593 -7.89 12.70 -24.44
N GLU A 594 -9.18 12.76 -24.13
CA GLU A 594 -10.11 13.76 -24.69
C GLU A 594 -9.72 15.20 -24.34
N ALA A 595 -9.17 15.42 -23.14
CA ALA A 595 -8.73 16.74 -22.67
C ALA A 595 -7.33 17.15 -23.16
N GLY A 596 -6.62 16.29 -23.91
CA GLY A 596 -5.28 16.58 -24.42
C GLY A 596 -4.24 16.79 -23.32
N THR A 597 -3.46 17.87 -23.40
CA THR A 597 -2.45 18.22 -22.37
C THR A 597 -3.07 18.62 -21.03
N THR A 598 -4.30 19.16 -21.05
CA THR A 598 -5.04 19.47 -19.81
C THR A 598 -5.35 18.21 -19.00
N GLY A 599 -5.52 17.06 -19.67
CA GLY A 599 -5.70 15.77 -19.02
C GLY A 599 -4.56 15.39 -18.07
N LEU A 600 -3.33 15.88 -18.31
CA LEU A 600 -2.17 15.60 -17.45
C LEU A 600 -2.29 16.25 -16.08
N ALA A 601 -3.10 17.31 -15.94
CA ALA A 601 -3.30 18.02 -14.68
C ALA A 601 -4.19 17.24 -13.70
N TYR A 602 -4.99 16.30 -14.19
CA TYR A 602 -6.01 15.64 -13.37
C TYR A 602 -5.41 14.55 -12.48
N THR A 603 -5.50 14.78 -11.17
CA THR A 603 -5.20 13.79 -10.14
C THR A 603 -6.49 13.17 -9.64
N VAL A 604 -6.49 11.84 -9.48
CA VAL A 604 -7.68 11.08 -9.10
C VAL A 604 -7.34 10.12 -7.98
N PHE A 605 -7.98 10.29 -6.83
CA PHE A 605 -7.89 9.38 -5.71
C PHE A 605 -9.09 8.44 -5.72
N ALA A 606 -8.84 7.16 -5.95
CA ALA A 606 -9.89 6.14 -5.95
C ALA A 606 -9.34 4.70 -6.04
N ASP A 607 -10.22 3.74 -5.75
CA ASP A 607 -10.07 2.38 -6.27
C ASP A 607 -10.14 2.41 -7.82
N PRO A 608 -9.12 1.86 -8.53
CA PRO A 608 -9.07 1.93 -9.99
C PRO A 608 -10.20 1.13 -10.66
N PHE A 609 -10.74 0.13 -9.97
CA PHE A 609 -11.83 -0.71 -10.45
C PHE A 609 -13.18 -0.32 -9.87
N ALA A 610 -13.28 0.87 -9.27
CA ALA A 610 -14.56 1.39 -8.82
C ALA A 610 -15.56 1.48 -9.98
N GLU A 611 -16.79 1.02 -9.75
CA GLU A 611 -17.88 1.02 -10.73
C GLU A 611 -19.17 1.55 -10.08
N ILE A 612 -20.03 2.19 -10.89
CA ILE A 612 -21.36 2.60 -10.44
C ILE A 612 -22.25 1.37 -10.31
N THR A 613 -22.74 1.12 -9.10
CA THR A 613 -23.66 0.01 -8.85
C THR A 613 -24.98 0.29 -9.58
N PRO A 614 -25.49 -0.63 -10.42
CA PRO A 614 -26.80 -0.48 -11.03
C PRO A 614 -27.86 -0.31 -9.94
N SER A 615 -28.72 0.68 -10.09
CA SER A 615 -29.89 0.84 -9.24
C SER A 615 -30.84 -0.32 -9.56
N LYS A 616 -31.17 -1.15 -8.56
CA LYS A 616 -32.25 -2.14 -8.67
C LYS A 616 -33.59 -1.44 -8.84
#